data_AF-A0A926PGI9-F1
#
_entry.id   AF-A0A926PGI9-F1
#
_cell.length_a   1.000
_cell.length_b   1.000
_cell.length_c   1.000
_cell.angle_alpha   90.00
_cell.angle_beta   90.00
_cell.angle_gamma   90.00
#
_symmetry.space_group_name_H-M   'P 1'
#
loop_
_entity.id
_entity.type
_entity.pdbx_description
1 polymer ?
#
loop_
_entity_poly.entity_id
_entity_poly.type
_entity_poly.pdbx_seq_one_letter_code
_entity_poly.pdbx_strand_id
1 'polypeptide(L)'
;MQLKMNVTAISAIGLLFLGACSSGNQATNSTSSPAPSAETQPSPPAGSPAKSTSDGNHGRQGGQVIESGPYHLELVSKKEAAQTHIDFFLQKGDNHEPIPNAKVTAQVQLPDGSQKSLDMKYDASDKHYTAILPSATPGEYKAVILSDISGEKVNGRFSFKH
;
A
#
# COMPACT_ATOMS: atom_id res chain seq x y z
N MET A 1 51.53 22.58 30.73
CA MET A 1 52.03 21.60 29.74
C MET A 1 51.02 21.57 28.60
N GLN A 2 51.45 21.95 27.39
CA GLN A 2 50.65 22.06 26.17
C GLN A 2 51.18 21.03 25.17
N LEU A 3 50.35 20.14 24.63
CA LEU A 3 50.57 19.26 23.46
C LEU A 3 49.37 18.32 23.32
N LYS A 4 48.78 17.96 22.18
CA LYS A 4 48.91 18.32 20.76
C LYS A 4 47.61 17.82 20.10
N MET A 5 47.06 18.60 19.18
CA MET A 5 45.86 18.29 18.40
C MET A 5 46.23 17.46 17.16
N ASN A 6 45.53 16.36 16.89
CA ASN A 6 45.67 15.61 15.63
C ASN A 6 44.30 15.57 14.92
N VAL A 7 44.19 16.39 13.87
CA VAL A 7 43.08 16.39 12.91
C VAL A 7 43.43 15.39 11.82
N THR A 8 42.57 14.40 11.59
CA THR A 8 42.67 13.49 10.45
C THR A 8 41.63 13.89 9.41
N ALA A 9 42.10 14.54 8.34
CA ALA A 9 41.32 14.79 7.13
C ALA A 9 41.30 13.50 6.29
N ILE A 10 40.11 13.00 5.92
CA ILE A 10 39.97 11.88 4.98
C ILE A 10 39.35 12.40 3.69
N SER A 11 40.13 12.20 2.64
CA SER A 11 39.96 12.58 1.24
C SER A 11 38.70 11.98 0.60
N ALA A 12 37.94 12.78 -0.13
CA ALA A 12 36.88 12.32 -1.03
C ALA A 12 37.37 12.46 -2.48
N ILE A 13 37.55 11.32 -3.16
CA ILE A 13 37.80 11.27 -4.61
C ILE A 13 36.95 10.15 -5.23
N GLY A 14 36.20 10.53 -6.28
CA GLY A 14 35.77 9.64 -7.36
C GLY A 14 34.39 8.98 -7.20
N LEU A 15 33.56 8.78 -8.23
CA LEU A 15 33.74 8.83 -9.68
C LEU A 15 32.36 9.03 -10.35
N LEU A 16 32.33 9.79 -11.43
CA LEU A 16 31.21 9.93 -12.36
C LEU A 16 31.00 8.62 -13.13
N PHE A 17 29.78 8.09 -13.15
CA PHE A 17 29.36 7.10 -14.13
C PHE A 17 28.16 7.65 -14.92
N LEU A 18 28.45 8.14 -16.13
CA LEU A 18 27.47 8.25 -17.22
C LEU A 18 27.48 6.92 -17.97
N GLY A 19 26.29 6.38 -18.28
CA GLY A 19 26.17 5.35 -19.32
C GLY A 19 24.91 4.50 -19.27
N ALA A 20 23.95 4.81 -20.15
CA ALA A 20 23.16 3.82 -20.93
C ALA A 20 22.30 4.62 -21.94
N CYS A 21 22.78 4.82 -23.16
CA CYS A 21 22.55 3.97 -24.34
C CYS A 21 21.12 4.07 -24.89
N SER A 22 20.94 5.08 -25.76
CA SER A 22 19.95 5.12 -26.83
C SER A 22 20.60 4.57 -28.11
N SER A 23 19.97 3.57 -28.73
CA SER A 23 20.14 3.06 -30.11
C SER A 23 19.16 1.90 -30.24
N GLY A 24 18.32 1.72 -31.26
CA GLY A 24 18.18 2.28 -32.61
C GLY A 24 17.55 1.15 -33.48
N ASN A 25 16.59 1.51 -34.34
CA ASN A 25 16.01 0.89 -35.57
C ASN A 25 16.31 -0.60 -35.93
N GLN A 26 15.44 -1.38 -36.60
CA GLN A 26 14.93 -1.16 -37.97
C GLN A 26 13.98 -2.28 -38.49
N ALA A 27 13.11 -1.91 -39.45
CA ALA A 27 12.55 -2.66 -40.62
C ALA A 27 11.56 -3.83 -40.39
N THR A 28 10.25 -3.64 -40.67
CA THR A 28 9.51 -3.79 -41.95
C THR A 28 9.46 -5.20 -42.55
N ASN A 29 8.25 -5.74 -42.69
CA ASN A 29 7.79 -6.40 -43.92
C ASN A 29 6.25 -6.34 -43.98
N SER A 30 5.73 -5.70 -45.03
CA SER A 30 4.34 -5.78 -45.45
C SER A 30 4.17 -7.00 -46.35
N THR A 31 3.23 -7.89 -46.01
CA THR A 31 2.65 -8.87 -46.94
C THR A 31 1.14 -8.77 -46.83
N SER A 32 0.48 -8.68 -47.99
CA SER A 32 -0.95 -8.43 -48.16
C SER A 32 -1.73 -9.75 -48.33
N SER A 33 -2.90 -9.83 -47.65
CA SER A 33 -4.13 -10.62 -47.91
C SER A 33 -4.09 -12.17 -47.87
N PRO A 34 -5.22 -12.87 -47.60
CA PRO A 34 -6.63 -12.40 -47.56
C PRO A 34 -7.40 -12.68 -46.25
N ALA A 35 -8.57 -12.04 -46.13
CA ALA A 35 -9.55 -12.23 -45.06
C ALA A 35 -10.23 -13.61 -45.12
N PRO A 36 -10.63 -14.14 -43.95
CA PRO A 36 -11.91 -14.79 -43.83
C PRO A 36 -12.74 -14.28 -42.63
N SER A 37 -14.04 -14.28 -42.89
CA SER A 37 -15.25 -14.17 -42.08
C SER A 37 -15.19 -14.12 -40.54
N ALA A 38 -16.11 -13.30 -40.03
CA ALA A 38 -16.44 -13.07 -38.63
C ALA A 38 -16.73 -14.34 -37.82
N GLU A 39 -16.11 -14.41 -36.64
CA GLU A 39 -16.59 -15.21 -35.51
C GLU A 39 -16.83 -14.28 -34.31
N THR A 40 -18.04 -14.40 -33.76
CA THR A 40 -18.57 -13.64 -32.64
C THR A 40 -17.78 -13.94 -31.38
N GLN A 41 -16.95 -13.00 -30.94
CA GLN A 41 -16.26 -13.08 -29.65
C GLN A 41 -17.27 -12.80 -28.52
N PRO A 42 -17.51 -13.75 -27.58
CA PRO A 42 -18.31 -13.44 -26.39
C PRO A 42 -17.57 -12.39 -25.56
N SER A 43 -18.30 -11.32 -25.23
CA SER A 43 -17.84 -10.26 -24.32
C SER A 43 -17.47 -10.89 -22.97
N PRO A 44 -16.33 -10.52 -22.34
CA PRO A 44 -16.08 -10.91 -20.97
C PRO A 44 -17.22 -10.36 -20.09
N PRO A 45 -17.82 -11.16 -19.19
CA PRO A 45 -18.85 -10.66 -18.31
C PRO A 45 -18.27 -9.56 -17.43
N ALA A 46 -19.04 -8.48 -17.29
CA ALA A 46 -18.80 -7.40 -16.36
C ALA A 46 -18.40 -7.97 -14.99
N GLY A 47 -17.26 -7.49 -14.48
CA GLY A 47 -16.72 -7.90 -13.19
C GLY A 47 -17.78 -7.77 -12.10
N SER A 48 -18.29 -8.91 -11.65
CA SER A 48 -18.97 -9.00 -10.37
C SER A 48 -17.98 -8.58 -9.29
N PRO A 49 -18.41 -7.85 -8.24
CA PRO A 49 -17.54 -7.48 -7.15
C PRO A 49 -16.90 -8.77 -6.61
N ALA A 50 -15.57 -8.76 -6.51
CA ALA A 50 -14.81 -9.85 -5.94
C ALA A 50 -15.35 -10.10 -4.52
N LYS A 51 -16.18 -11.13 -4.39
CA LYS A 51 -16.51 -11.72 -3.11
C LYS A 51 -15.22 -12.42 -2.68
N SER A 52 -14.50 -11.82 -1.74
CA SER A 52 -13.37 -12.47 -1.08
C SER A 52 -13.84 -13.80 -0.50
N THR A 53 -13.55 -14.89 -1.20
CA THR A 53 -13.69 -16.24 -0.70
C THR A 53 -12.61 -16.42 0.36
N SER A 54 -13.05 -16.47 1.62
CA SER A 54 -12.25 -16.86 2.78
C SER A 54 -11.88 -18.34 2.64
N ASP A 55 -10.84 -18.63 1.87
CA ASP A 55 -10.17 -19.92 1.84
C ASP A 55 -8.74 -19.74 2.38
N GLY A 56 -8.56 -20.11 3.65
CA GLY A 56 -7.31 -19.95 4.39
C GLY A 56 -7.37 -18.80 5.40
N ASN A 57 -7.10 -19.10 6.66
CA ASN A 57 -7.20 -18.24 7.86
C ASN A 57 -6.21 -17.05 7.88
N HIS A 58 -6.08 -16.31 6.78
CA HIS A 58 -5.25 -15.13 6.63
C HIS A 58 -6.14 -13.91 6.54
N GLY A 59 -6.42 -13.35 7.71
CA GLY A 59 -7.28 -12.18 7.93
C GLY A 59 -8.65 -12.57 8.50
N ARG A 60 -8.95 -12.11 9.71
CA ARG A 60 -10.18 -12.49 10.42
C ARG A 60 -11.31 -11.49 10.23
N GLN A 61 -10.99 -10.29 9.76
CA GLN A 61 -11.95 -9.17 9.75
C GLN A 61 -12.51 -8.88 8.35
N GLY A 62 -12.08 -9.64 7.34
CA GLY A 62 -12.58 -9.56 5.96
C GLY A 62 -11.97 -8.40 5.17
N GLY A 63 -10.84 -7.87 5.63
CA GLY A 63 -10.11 -6.76 5.02
C GLY A 63 -9.02 -7.20 4.06
N GLN A 64 -8.20 -6.24 3.65
CA GLN A 64 -6.98 -6.47 2.90
C GLN A 64 -5.84 -6.74 3.87
N VAL A 65 -5.11 -7.83 3.64
CA VAL A 65 -4.01 -8.28 4.51
C VAL A 65 -2.66 -8.05 3.85
N ILE A 66 -1.69 -7.60 4.64
CA ILE A 66 -0.27 -7.59 4.31
C ILE A 66 0.48 -8.27 5.46
N GLU A 67 1.28 -9.27 5.13
CA GLU A 67 2.27 -9.83 6.07
C GLU A 67 3.61 -9.12 5.85
N SER A 68 4.18 -8.54 6.92
CA SER A 68 5.44 -7.80 6.86
C SER A 68 6.37 -8.26 7.98
N GLY A 69 7.31 -9.15 7.64
CA GLY A 69 8.18 -9.75 8.65
C GLY A 69 7.36 -10.47 9.72
N PRO A 70 7.52 -10.13 11.01
CA PRO A 70 6.76 -10.75 12.10
C PRO A 70 5.39 -10.12 12.34
N TYR A 71 4.88 -9.27 11.43
CA TYR A 71 3.66 -8.50 11.63
C TYR A 71 2.57 -8.82 10.61
N HIS A 72 1.34 -8.89 11.10
CA HIS A 72 0.11 -8.99 10.33
C HIS A 72 -0.59 -7.62 10.33
N LEU A 73 -0.90 -7.13 9.13
CA LEU A 73 -1.48 -5.82 8.89
C LEU A 73 -2.78 -6.01 8.09
N GLU A 74 -3.95 -5.84 8.72
CA GLU A 74 -5.25 -5.96 8.04
C GLU A 74 -5.98 -4.61 8.04
N LEU A 75 -6.39 -4.13 6.86
CA LEU A 75 -7.17 -2.90 6.70
C LEU A 75 -8.59 -3.22 6.25
N VAL A 76 -9.56 -2.76 7.02
CA VAL A 76 -10.99 -2.81 6.70
C VAL A 76 -11.48 -1.38 6.52
N SER A 77 -12.12 -1.11 5.38
CA SER A 77 -12.75 0.19 5.11
C SER A 77 -14.26 0.01 5.00
N LYS A 78 -15.02 0.75 5.79
CA LYS A 78 -16.48 0.72 5.76
C LYS A 78 -17.05 2.11 5.52
N LYS A 79 -17.80 2.25 4.44
CA LYS A 79 -18.52 3.48 4.13
C LYS A 79 -19.75 3.60 5.02
N GLU A 80 -19.92 4.77 5.64
CA GLU A 80 -21.06 5.12 6.49
C GLU A 80 -21.54 6.53 6.17
N ALA A 81 -22.69 6.65 5.48
CA ALA A 81 -23.21 7.92 4.99
C ALA A 81 -22.16 8.75 4.22
N ALA A 82 -21.68 9.86 4.79
CA ALA A 82 -20.72 10.79 4.19
C ALA A 82 -19.27 10.57 4.63
N GLN A 83 -19.00 9.54 5.44
CA GLN A 83 -17.69 9.22 5.97
C GLN A 83 -17.29 7.77 5.69
N THR A 84 -16.01 7.48 5.86
CA THR A 84 -15.47 6.12 5.84
C THR A 84 -14.79 5.85 7.17
N HIS A 85 -15.24 4.79 7.85
CA HIS A 85 -14.51 4.16 8.94
C HIS A 85 -13.34 3.36 8.36
N ILE A 86 -12.14 3.61 8.88
CA ILE A 86 -10.94 2.87 8.55
C ILE A 86 -10.48 2.16 9.82
N ASP A 87 -10.60 0.84 9.81
CA ASP A 87 -10.16 -0.01 10.91
C ASP A 87 -8.91 -0.76 10.46
N PHE A 88 -7.87 -0.69 11.30
CA PHE A 88 -6.56 -1.25 11.02
C PHE A 88 -6.11 -2.15 12.16
N PHE A 89 -6.04 -3.44 11.87
CA PHE A 89 -5.58 -4.47 12.78
C PHE A 89 -4.07 -4.62 12.61
N LEU A 90 -3.33 -4.17 13.62
CA LEU A 90 -1.89 -4.36 13.74
C LEU A 90 -1.63 -5.48 14.76
N GLN A 91 -1.13 -6.60 14.28
CA GLN A 91 -1.00 -7.84 15.05
C GLN A 91 0.36 -8.49 14.83
N LYS A 92 0.73 -9.43 15.71
CA LYS A 92 1.82 -10.36 15.43
C LYS A 92 1.41 -11.35 14.33
N GLY A 93 2.33 -11.67 13.42
CA GLY A 93 2.07 -12.54 12.28
C GLY A 93 1.88 -14.02 12.62
N ASP A 94 2.36 -14.47 13.79
CA ASP A 94 2.31 -15.87 14.18
C ASP A 94 0.97 -16.25 14.84
N ASN A 95 0.52 -15.45 15.80
CA ASN A 95 -0.63 -15.76 16.66
C ASN A 95 -1.77 -14.73 16.54
N HIS A 96 -1.61 -13.72 15.68
CA HIS A 96 -2.57 -12.62 15.50
C HIS A 96 -2.88 -11.85 16.80
N GLU A 97 -1.94 -11.82 17.75
CA GLU A 97 -2.08 -11.03 18.98
C GLU A 97 -2.00 -9.53 18.66
N PRO A 98 -2.97 -8.70 19.12
CA PRO A 98 -2.96 -7.26 18.87
C PRO A 98 -1.78 -6.53 19.48
N ILE A 99 -1.32 -5.48 18.79
CA ILE A 99 -0.22 -4.62 19.23
C ILE A 99 -0.80 -3.22 19.57
N PRO A 100 -1.15 -2.94 20.84
CA PRO A 100 -1.91 -1.75 21.24
C PRO A 100 -1.10 -0.44 21.37
N ASN A 101 0.24 -0.53 21.43
CA ASN A 101 1.10 0.59 21.82
C ASN A 101 1.93 1.15 20.66
N ALA A 102 1.41 1.10 19.44
CA ALA A 102 2.05 1.68 18.26
C ALA A 102 1.54 3.11 18.00
N LYS A 103 2.35 3.93 17.35
CA LYS A 103 1.87 5.17 16.72
C LYS A 103 1.49 4.85 15.30
N VAL A 104 0.22 5.06 14.95
CA VAL A 104 -0.31 4.70 13.64
C VAL A 104 -0.90 5.94 12.96
N THR A 105 -0.48 6.19 11.73
CA THR A 105 -0.99 7.25 10.86
C THR A 105 -1.41 6.67 9.52
N ALA A 106 -2.60 7.01 9.05
CA ALA A 106 -3.05 6.72 7.69
C ALA A 106 -2.86 7.93 6.79
N GLN A 107 -2.09 7.77 5.70
CA GLN A 107 -2.03 8.73 4.61
C GLN A 107 -2.91 8.24 3.47
N VAL A 108 -4.05 8.89 3.26
CA VAL A 108 -5.07 8.48 2.29
C VAL A 108 -5.10 9.46 1.13
N GLN A 109 -4.86 8.95 -0.07
CA GLN A 109 -5.17 9.63 -1.32
C GLN A 109 -6.62 9.33 -1.72
N LEU A 110 -7.40 10.39 -1.92
CA LEU A 110 -8.80 10.35 -2.34
C LEU A 110 -8.90 10.11 -3.86
N PRO A 111 -10.10 9.78 -4.38
CA PRO A 111 -10.32 9.59 -5.82
C PRO A 111 -9.98 10.81 -6.68
N ASP A 112 -10.08 12.02 -6.12
CA ASP A 112 -9.70 13.27 -6.78
C ASP A 112 -8.17 13.54 -6.76
N GLY A 113 -7.40 12.65 -6.17
CA GLY A 113 -5.95 12.75 -6.02
C GLY A 113 -5.48 13.54 -4.80
N SER A 114 -6.38 14.23 -4.08
CA SER A 114 -6.04 14.95 -2.86
C SER A 114 -5.63 13.99 -1.73
N GLN A 115 -4.86 14.47 -0.76
CA GLN A 115 -4.35 13.64 0.34
C GLN A 115 -4.89 14.10 1.70
N LYS A 116 -5.12 13.14 2.59
CA LYS A 116 -5.48 13.33 4.00
C LYS A 116 -4.52 12.52 4.87
N SER A 117 -4.07 13.13 5.97
CA SER A 117 -3.33 12.43 7.03
C SER A 117 -4.25 12.29 8.23
N LEU A 118 -4.42 11.06 8.70
CA LEU A 118 -5.31 10.71 9.81
C LEU A 118 -4.48 10.03 10.89
N ASP A 119 -4.47 10.60 12.10
CA ASP A 119 -3.97 9.89 13.26
C ASP A 119 -4.98 8.80 13.65
N MET A 120 -4.52 7.54 13.69
CA MET A 120 -5.38 6.43 14.09
C MET A 120 -5.26 6.21 15.61
N LYS A 121 -6.39 5.99 16.27
CA LYS A 121 -6.45 5.77 17.73
C LYS A 121 -6.74 4.30 18.00
N TYR A 122 -6.02 3.73 18.96
CA TYR A 122 -6.27 2.36 19.38
C TYR A 122 -7.57 2.27 20.17
N ASP A 123 -8.48 1.42 19.71
CA ASP A 123 -9.66 1.00 20.44
C ASP A 123 -9.32 -0.28 21.23
N ALA A 124 -9.35 -0.18 22.57
CA ALA A 124 -9.03 -1.32 23.43
C ALA A 124 -10.15 -2.38 23.52
N SER A 125 -11.41 -2.00 23.25
CA SER A 125 -12.54 -2.93 23.21
C SER A 125 -12.40 -3.84 22.00
N ASP A 126 -12.19 -3.22 20.84
CA ASP A 126 -12.25 -3.92 19.55
C ASP A 126 -10.85 -4.28 19.02
N LYS A 127 -9.81 -3.92 19.79
CA LYS A 127 -8.40 -4.30 19.62
C LYS A 127 -7.77 -3.94 18.28
N HIS A 128 -8.12 -2.78 17.74
CA HIS A 128 -7.58 -2.27 16.48
C HIS A 128 -7.40 -0.75 16.52
N TYR A 129 -6.71 -0.19 15.53
CA TYR A 129 -6.61 1.25 15.35
C TYR A 129 -7.73 1.73 14.43
N THR A 130 -8.42 2.79 14.81
CA THR A 130 -9.52 3.35 14.00
C THR A 130 -9.27 4.82 13.67
N ALA A 131 -9.75 5.24 12.51
CA ALA A 131 -9.82 6.63 12.10
C ALA A 131 -11.04 6.89 11.20
N ILE A 132 -11.54 8.11 11.24
CA ILE A 132 -12.63 8.57 10.38
C ILE A 132 -12.05 9.41 9.25
N LEU A 133 -12.28 8.97 8.01
CA LEU A 133 -12.06 9.79 6.84
C LEU A 133 -13.36 10.56 6.53
N PRO A 134 -13.36 11.90 6.55
CA PRO A 134 -14.55 12.71 6.24
C PRO A 134 -14.80 12.79 4.73
N SER A 135 -14.88 11.63 4.08
CA SER A 135 -15.21 11.46 2.66
C SER A 135 -15.74 10.06 2.44
N ALA A 136 -16.81 9.96 1.65
CA ALA A 136 -17.35 8.72 1.12
C ALA A 136 -17.61 8.81 -0.40
N THR A 137 -16.88 9.70 -1.07
CA THR A 137 -16.94 9.91 -2.52
C THR A 137 -16.67 8.59 -3.26
N PRO A 138 -17.49 8.23 -4.27
CA PRO A 138 -17.25 7.02 -5.04
C PRO A 138 -15.89 7.04 -5.74
N GLY A 139 -15.26 5.88 -5.87
CA GLY A 139 -14.00 5.72 -6.60
C GLY A 139 -12.90 5.03 -5.79
N GLU A 140 -11.69 5.11 -6.31
CA GLU A 140 -10.52 4.43 -5.75
C GLU A 140 -9.74 5.31 -4.78
N TYR A 141 -9.49 4.77 -3.61
CA TYR A 141 -8.66 5.34 -2.56
C TYR A 141 -7.36 4.56 -2.48
N LYS A 142 -6.26 5.25 -2.18
CA LYS A 142 -4.97 4.61 -1.86
C LYS A 142 -4.56 5.02 -0.47
N ALA A 143 -4.18 4.07 0.37
CA ALA A 143 -3.76 4.35 1.74
C ALA A 143 -2.34 3.82 1.97
N VAL A 144 -1.52 4.63 2.62
CA VAL A 144 -0.27 4.18 3.25
C VAL A 144 -0.48 4.25 4.75
N ILE A 145 -0.44 3.11 5.42
CA ILE A 145 -0.45 3.06 6.88
C ILE A 145 0.99 3.05 7.36
N LEU A 146 1.33 4.01 8.20
CA LEU A 146 2.63 4.14 8.84
C LEU A 146 2.51 3.73 10.30
N SER A 147 3.17 2.65 10.69
CA SER A 147 3.19 2.19 12.08
C SER A 147 4.58 2.32 12.67
N ASP A 148 4.66 2.86 13.88
CA ASP A 148 5.85 2.89 14.71
C ASP A 148 5.61 2.04 15.96
N ILE A 149 6.27 0.89 16.03
CA ILE A 149 6.18 -0.08 17.11
C ILE A 149 7.46 0.06 17.93
N SER A 150 7.45 0.89 18.96
CA SER A 150 8.60 1.11 19.83
C SER A 150 9.89 1.50 19.08
N GLY A 151 9.78 2.27 18.00
CA GLY A 151 10.88 2.70 17.14
C GLY A 151 11.04 1.88 15.85
N GLU A 152 10.44 0.69 15.76
CA GLU A 152 10.44 -0.11 14.53
C GLU A 152 9.35 0.41 13.57
N LYS A 153 9.70 0.60 12.29
CA LYS A 153 8.78 1.08 11.27
C LYS A 153 8.20 -0.07 10.46
N VAL A 154 6.88 -0.20 10.50
CA VAL A 154 6.14 -1.23 9.77
C VAL A 154 5.03 -0.56 8.99
N ASN A 155 5.17 -0.53 7.66
CA ASN A 155 4.29 0.24 6.79
C ASN A 155 3.53 -0.67 5.83
N GLY A 156 2.25 -0.39 5.62
CA GLY A 156 1.39 -1.10 4.67
C GLY A 156 0.87 -0.16 3.58
N ARG A 157 0.74 -0.66 2.34
CA ARG A 157 0.09 0.07 1.24
C ARG A 157 -1.17 -0.68 0.81
N PHE A 158 -2.31 -0.01 0.89
CA PHE A 158 -3.63 -0.57 0.64
C PHE A 158 -4.35 0.26 -0.42
N SER A 159 -5.38 -0.32 -1.05
CA SER A 159 -6.30 0.43 -1.91
C SER A 159 -7.72 -0.09 -1.74
N PHE A 160 -8.70 0.80 -1.59
CA PHE A 160 -10.09 0.41 -1.41
C PHE A 160 -11.02 1.25 -2.28
N LYS A 161 -12.24 0.76 -2.48
CA LYS A 161 -13.24 1.40 -3.35
C LYS A 161 -14.56 1.59 -2.61
N HIS A 162 -15.24 2.69 -2.91
CA HIS A 162 -16.58 3.03 -2.41
C HIS A 162 -17.52 3.47 -3.53
#